data_AF-A0A1R1AT56-F1
#
_entry.id   AF-A0A1R1AT56-F1
#
_cell.length_a   1.000
_cell.length_b   1.000
_cell.length_c   1.000
_cell.angle_alpha   90.00
_cell.angle_beta   90.00
_cell.angle_gamma   90.00
#
_symmetry.space_group_name_H-M   'P 1'
#
loop_
_entity.id
_entity.type
_entity.pdbx_description
1 polymer ?
#
loop_
_entity_poly.entity_id
_entity_poly.type
_entity_poly.pdbx_seq_one_letter_code
_entity_poly.pdbx_strand_id
1 'polypeptide(L)'
;MNDPITREQLVVMLMRAADIPAGGETITFTDQGNISSWAREAVDALSGQGIILGDPDGSFQPQKAATRAEAAVTFVRTLEKVKLVQSDM
;
A
#
# COMPACT_ATOMS: atom_id res chain seq x y z
N MET A 1 -0.11 12.36 -21.65
CA MET A 1 -0.88 12.69 -20.44
C MET A 1 -0.01 12.33 -19.25
N ASN A 2 0.11 13.22 -18.27
CA ASN A 2 0.84 12.99 -17.01
C ASN A 2 -0.20 12.92 -15.88
N ASP A 3 -0.96 11.84 -15.86
CA ASP A 3 -2.00 11.68 -14.83
C ASP A 3 -1.34 11.37 -13.48
N PRO A 4 -1.85 11.93 -12.37
CA PRO A 4 -1.35 11.61 -11.04
C PRO A 4 -1.50 10.12 -10.73
N ILE A 5 -0.52 9.56 -10.03
CA ILE A 5 -0.57 8.18 -9.53
C ILE A 5 -1.64 8.06 -8.45
N THR A 6 -2.53 7.07 -8.56
CA THR A 6 -3.54 6.79 -7.51
C THR A 6 -2.93 6.02 -6.34
N ARG A 7 -3.60 6.04 -5.18
CA ARG A 7 -3.16 5.31 -3.99
C ARG A 7 -3.04 3.80 -4.25
N GLU A 8 -3.98 3.20 -4.97
CA GLU A 8 -3.88 1.77 -5.32
C GLU A 8 -2.72 1.47 -6.29
N GLN A 9 -2.44 2.36 -7.24
CA GLN A 9 -1.29 2.22 -8.14
C GLN A 9 0.04 2.33 -7.39
N LEU A 10 0.15 3.28 -6.47
CA LEU A 10 1.33 3.46 -5.63
C LEU A 10 1.65 2.18 -4.85
N VAL A 11 0.65 1.56 -4.22
CA VAL A 11 0.83 0.36 -3.40
C VAL A 11 1.26 -0.84 -4.25
N VAL A 12 0.69 -1.02 -5.44
CA VAL A 12 1.13 -2.07 -6.37
C VAL A 12 2.56 -1.85 -6.85
N MET A 13 2.95 -0.60 -7.12
CA MET A 13 4.35 -0.29 -7.48
C MET A 13 5.31 -0.65 -6.35
N LEU A 14 4.97 -0.32 -5.10
CA LEU A 14 5.81 -0.60 -3.95
C LEU A 14 5.92 -2.10 -3.67
N MET A 15 4.81 -2.84 -3.71
CA MET A 15 4.81 -4.29 -3.54
C MET A 15 5.78 -4.95 -4.52
N ARG A 16 5.72 -4.57 -5.80
CA ARG A 16 6.59 -5.10 -6.85
C ARG A 16 8.04 -4.66 -6.71
N ALA A 17 8.28 -3.39 -6.42
CA ALA A 17 9.64 -2.85 -6.32
C ALA A 17 10.42 -3.43 -5.13
N ALA A 18 9.72 -3.75 -4.05
CA ALA A 18 10.28 -4.30 -2.82
C ALA A 18 10.18 -5.83 -2.72
N ASP A 19 9.65 -6.50 -3.75
CA ASP A 19 9.38 -7.95 -3.78
C ASP A 19 8.63 -8.43 -2.52
N ILE A 20 7.61 -7.66 -2.12
CA ILE A 20 6.80 -7.99 -0.95
C ILE A 20 5.93 -9.19 -1.29
N PRO A 21 6.03 -10.30 -0.53
CA PRO A 21 5.22 -11.48 -0.81
C PRO A 21 3.75 -11.19 -0.58
N ALA A 22 2.92 -11.86 -1.37
CA ALA A 22 1.49 -11.91 -1.13
C ALA A 22 1.18 -12.54 0.24
N GLY A 23 0.05 -12.13 0.82
CA GLY A 23 -0.39 -12.60 2.14
C GLY A 23 -0.04 -11.63 3.27
N GLY A 24 -0.63 -11.88 4.43
CA GLY A 24 -0.62 -10.97 5.56
C GLY A 24 -2.01 -10.90 6.21
N GLU A 25 -2.10 -10.22 7.34
CA GLU A 25 -3.39 -9.96 7.99
C GLU A 25 -4.21 -8.98 7.14
N THR A 26 -5.40 -9.39 6.72
CA THR A 26 -6.27 -8.53 5.90
C THR A 26 -6.86 -7.42 6.78
N ILE A 27 -6.46 -6.18 6.52
CA ILE A 27 -7.16 -5.02 7.05
C ILE A 27 -8.33 -4.70 6.13
N THR A 28 -9.54 -4.66 6.69
CA THR A 28 -10.74 -4.31 5.93
C THR A 28 -10.97 -2.81 5.98
N PHE A 29 -11.03 -2.16 4.81
CA PHE A 29 -11.40 -0.75 4.68
C PHE A 29 -12.90 -0.58 4.44
N THR A 30 -13.46 0.57 4.83
CA THR A 30 -14.89 0.87 4.61
C THR A 30 -15.25 0.95 3.13
N ASP A 31 -14.28 1.23 2.27
CA ASP A 31 -14.39 1.32 0.82
C ASP A 31 -13.70 0.15 0.09
N GLN A 32 -13.57 -1.02 0.73
CA GLN A 32 -12.95 -2.23 0.14
C GLN A 32 -13.51 -2.58 -1.25
N GLY A 33 -14.81 -2.34 -1.47
CA GLY A 33 -15.48 -2.58 -2.75
C GLY A 33 -14.97 -1.71 -3.90
N ASN A 34 -14.36 -0.56 -3.60
CA ASN A 34 -13.81 0.38 -4.57
C ASN A 34 -12.36 0.06 -4.97
N ILE A 35 -11.72 -0.90 -4.29
CA ILE A 35 -10.36 -1.34 -4.59
C ILE A 35 -10.41 -2.24 -5.82
N SER A 36 -9.66 -1.84 -6.85
CA SER A 36 -9.55 -2.61 -8.08
C SER A 36 -9.06 -4.03 -7.79
N SER A 37 -9.61 -5.04 -8.47
CA SER A 37 -9.25 -6.45 -8.23
C SER A 37 -7.75 -6.73 -8.36
N TRP A 38 -7.07 -6.04 -9.27
CA TRP A 38 -5.62 -6.14 -9.48
C TRP A 38 -4.77 -5.49 -8.38
N ALA A 39 -5.37 -4.63 -7.55
CA ALA A 39 -4.69 -3.95 -6.45
C ALA A 39 -4.94 -4.62 -5.08
N ARG A 40 -5.98 -5.46 -4.96
CA ARG A 40 -6.39 -6.04 -3.67
C ARG A 40 -5.26 -6.75 -2.95
N GLU A 41 -4.54 -7.61 -3.66
CA GLU A 41 -3.42 -8.36 -3.06
C GLU A 41 -2.34 -7.42 -2.49
N ALA A 42 -2.00 -6.36 -3.21
CA ALA A 42 -1.01 -5.39 -2.74
C ALA A 42 -1.54 -4.57 -1.56
N VAL A 43 -2.81 -4.17 -1.59
CA VAL A 43 -3.44 -3.44 -0.49
C VAL A 43 -3.49 -4.31 0.77
N ASP A 44 -3.91 -5.57 0.65
CA ASP A 44 -3.99 -6.49 1.78
C ASP A 44 -2.60 -6.77 2.37
N ALA A 45 -1.59 -7.04 1.52
CA ALA A 45 -0.22 -7.30 1.97
C ALA A 45 0.41 -6.09 2.67
N LEU A 46 0.34 -4.90 2.06
CA LEU A 46 0.99 -3.71 2.63
C LEU A 46 0.22 -3.16 3.84
N SER A 47 -1.10 -3.33 3.89
CA SER A 47 -1.89 -2.94 5.08
C SER A 47 -1.65 -3.87 6.25
N GLY A 48 -1.62 -5.19 6.02
CA GLY A 48 -1.29 -6.19 7.03
C GLY A 48 0.11 -6.04 7.63
N GLN A 49 1.04 -5.45 6.88
CA GLN A 49 2.37 -5.11 7.38
C GLN A 49 2.46 -3.73 8.05
N GLY A 50 1.36 -2.98 8.11
CA GLY A 50 1.31 -1.62 8.65
C GLY A 50 2.04 -0.58 7.80
N ILE A 51 2.35 -0.89 6.53
CA ILE A 51 3.03 0.03 5.61
C ILE A 51 2.05 1.12 5.17
N ILE A 52 0.85 0.71 4.73
CA ILE A 52 -0.25 1.63 4.45
C ILE A 52 -1.27 1.61 5.58
N LEU A 53 -1.86 2.78 5.82
CA LEU A 53 -2.94 2.98 6.78
C LEU A 53 -4.10 3.67 6.05
N GLY A 54 -5.31 3.35 6.48
CA GLY A 54 -6.51 4.07 6.05
C GLY A 54 -6.53 5.49 6.62
N ASP A 55 -7.44 6.30 6.08
CA ASP A 55 -7.77 7.61 6.62
C ASP A 55 -8.62 7.46 7.91
N PRO A 56 -8.79 8.52 8.73
CA PRO A 56 -9.49 8.42 10.02
C PRO A 56 -10.95 7.95 9.94
N ASP A 57 -11.57 8.01 8.77
CA ASP A 57 -12.92 7.51 8.50
C ASP A 57 -12.96 6.00 8.16
N GLY A 58 -11.81 5.33 8.19
CA GLY A 58 -11.65 3.92 7.88
C GLY A 58 -11.54 3.60 6.39
N SER A 59 -11.48 4.60 5.51
CA SER A 59 -11.34 4.41 4.07
C SER A 59 -9.87 4.30 3.62
N PHE A 60 -9.62 3.58 2.53
CA PHE A 60 -8.32 3.57 1.85
C PHE A 60 -8.23 4.62 0.74
N GLN A 61 -9.36 4.97 0.11
CA GLN A 61 -9.49 5.87 -1.04
C GLN A 61 -8.63 5.44 -2.24
N PRO A 62 -8.86 4.26 -2.82
CA PRO A 62 -7.97 3.67 -3.83
C PRO A 62 -7.76 4.56 -5.05
N GLN A 63 -8.80 5.26 -5.51
CA GLN A 63 -8.78 6.10 -6.71
C GLN A 63 -8.26 7.52 -6.46
N LYS A 64 -8.03 7.92 -5.20
CA LYS A 64 -7.50 9.25 -4.89
C LYS A 64 -6.05 9.35 -5.36
N ALA A 65 -5.70 10.49 -5.94
CA ALA A 65 -4.32 10.81 -6.29
C ALA A 65 -3.45 10.82 -5.02
N ALA A 66 -2.36 10.06 -5.04
CA ALA A 66 -1.40 10.05 -3.94
C ALA A 66 -0.64 11.39 -3.91
N THR A 67 -0.65 12.04 -2.76
CA THR A 67 0.19 13.21 -2.54
C THR A 67 1.66 12.80 -2.46
N ARG A 68 2.56 13.75 -2.73
CA ARG A 68 4.01 13.52 -2.59
C ARG A 68 4.40 13.09 -1.17
N ALA A 69 3.69 13.61 -0.16
CA ALA A 69 3.92 13.28 1.24
C ALA A 69 3.49 11.84 1.55
N GLU A 70 2.29 11.43 1.13
CA GLU A 70 1.82 10.04 1.29
C GLU A 70 2.75 9.06 0.57
N ALA A 71 3.18 9.38 -0.66
CA ALA A 71 4.12 8.56 -1.40
C ALA A 71 5.47 8.43 -0.68
N ALA A 72 6.05 9.53 -0.20
CA ALA A 72 7.32 9.50 0.52
C ALA A 72 7.23 8.70 1.83
N VAL A 73 6.16 8.90 2.62
CA VAL A 73 5.95 8.17 3.87
C VAL A 73 5.81 6.67 3.62
N THR A 74 5.00 6.29 2.63
CA THR A 74 4.78 4.86 2.30
C THR A 74 6.06 4.21 1.79
N PHE A 75 6.86 4.95 0.99
CA PHE A 75 8.16 4.48 0.52
C PHE A 75 9.15 4.26 1.67
N VAL A 76 9.26 5.22 2.61
CA VAL A 76 10.14 5.08 3.79
C VAL A 76 9.74 3.88 4.64
N ARG A 77 8.44 3.72 4.94
CA ARG A 77 7.94 2.55 5.70
C ARG A 77 8.22 1.23 5.00
N THR A 78 8.10 1.21 3.67
CA THR A 78 8.44 0.04 2.85
C THR A 78 9.93 -0.32 3.02
N LEU A 79 10.83 0.67 2.92
CA LEU A 79 12.27 0.43 3.09
C LEU A 79 12.62 -0.05 4.50
N GLU A 80 11.96 0.48 5.53
CA GLU A 80 12.14 0.02 6.91
C GLU A 80 11.71 -1.44 7.06
N LYS A 81 10.54 -1.82 6.54
CA LYS A 81 10.06 -3.20 6.60
C LYS A 81 10.94 -4.19 5.85
N VAL A 82 11.40 -3.84 4.65
CA VAL A 82 12.32 -4.70 3.88
C VAL A 82 13.63 -4.93 4.62
N LYS A 83 14.20 -3.89 5.24
CA LYS A 83 15.43 -4.02 6.04
C LYS A 83 15.24 -4.93 7.26
N LEU A 84 14.08 -4.85 7.92
CA LEU A 84 13.76 -5.74 9.04
C LEU A 84 13.71 -7.19 8.58
N VAL A 85 12.98 -7.49 7.49
CA VAL A 85 12.88 -8.85 6.94
C VAL A 85 14.22 -9.43 6.53
N GLN A 86 15.13 -8.62 5.96
CA GLN A 86 16.47 -9.09 5.56
C GLN A 86 17.44 -9.28 6.74
N SER A 87 17.20 -8.62 7.87
CA SER A 87 18.04 -8.79 9.07
C SER A 87 17.73 -10.07 9.85
N ASP A 88 16.55 -10.66 9.62
CA ASP A 88 16.07 -11.86 10.29
C ASP A 88 16.41 -13.16 9.52
N MET A 89 17.10 -13.06 8.38
CA MET A 89 17.51 -14.18 7.51
C MET A 89 19.01 -14.47 7.55
#